data_AF-A0A2C6KYK3-F1
#
_entry.id   AF-A0A2C6KYK3-F1
#
_cell.length_a   1.000
_cell.length_b   1.000
_cell.length_c   1.000
_cell.angle_alpha   90.00
_cell.angle_beta   90.00
_cell.angle_gamma   90.00
#
_symmetry.space_group_name_H-M   'P 1'
#
loop_
_entity.id
_entity.type
_entity.pdbx_description
1 polymer ?
#
loop_
_entity_poly.entity_id
_entity_poly.type
_entity_poly.pdbx_seq_one_letter_code
_entity_poly.pdbx_strand_id
1 'polypeptide(L)'
;MAFTLPPLPYSYDGLAPYISSDTLHFHHDKHHAGYFAKLNGFVEGTPFATKSLEEVVRTSTGAIFNNAAQAWNHTFYFQSMKPPSLGGGGEPTGRLRDEINKQFSNYDNFRDEFSKLAAGHFGSGWAWLTWDKNSKRVGIEQTHDAGTPLTEPAKVPLLCCDVWEHAYYLDRKNDRPAYIKGCKMFILQRGGKLSTGNSRARTSRRHANERNPNQAAAAVRDEGATQNRCRPLPKLRNVV
;
A
#
# COMPACT_ATOMS: atom_id res chain seq x y z
N MET A 1 -9.82 15.37 -11.41
CA MET A 1 -10.22 13.96 -11.19
C MET A 1 -10.44 13.79 -9.70
N ALA A 2 -11.42 13.02 -9.26
CA ALA A 2 -11.67 12.83 -7.83
C ALA A 2 -10.65 11.84 -7.22
N PHE A 3 -10.18 12.12 -6.00
CA PHE A 3 -9.44 11.16 -5.20
C PHE A 3 -10.38 10.04 -4.74
N THR A 4 -9.94 8.79 -4.82
CA THR A 4 -10.76 7.61 -4.54
C THR A 4 -10.19 6.80 -3.40
N LEU A 5 -11.06 6.28 -2.53
CA LEU A 5 -10.72 5.40 -1.44
C LEU A 5 -10.17 4.06 -1.98
N PRO A 6 -8.90 3.70 -1.72
CA PRO A 6 -8.37 2.39 -2.09
C PRO A 6 -9.09 1.30 -1.29
N PRO A 7 -9.35 0.10 -1.87
CA PRO A 7 -9.89 -1.01 -1.10
C PRO A 7 -8.87 -1.50 -0.05
N LEU A 8 -9.37 -2.10 1.03
CA LEU A 8 -8.51 -2.82 1.97
C LEU A 8 -7.75 -3.96 1.26
N PRO A 9 -6.48 -4.20 1.61
CA PRO A 9 -5.68 -5.27 1.00
C PRO A 9 -6.01 -6.68 1.56
N TYR A 10 -6.98 -6.78 2.48
CA TYR A 10 -7.45 -8.00 3.14
C TYR A 10 -8.91 -7.81 3.59
N SER A 11 -9.56 -8.91 4.02
CA SER A 11 -10.92 -8.88 4.57
C SER A 11 -10.97 -8.17 5.93
N TYR A 12 -12.15 -7.68 6.33
CA TYR A 12 -12.34 -6.98 7.61
C TYR A 12 -12.07 -7.85 8.85
N ASP A 13 -12.16 -9.18 8.74
CA ASP A 13 -11.78 -10.10 9.82
C ASP A 13 -10.30 -10.52 9.76
N GLY A 14 -9.56 -10.12 8.72
CA GLY A 14 -8.21 -10.60 8.43
C GLY A 14 -7.16 -10.24 9.49
N LEU A 15 -7.40 -9.23 10.32
CA LEU A 15 -6.49 -8.81 11.39
C LEU A 15 -6.92 -9.27 12.79
N ALA A 16 -8.02 -10.02 12.91
CA ALA A 16 -8.46 -10.56 14.19
C ALA A 16 -7.43 -11.57 14.77
N PRO A 17 -7.27 -11.66 16.10
CA PRO A 17 -7.97 -10.90 17.14
C PRO A 17 -7.26 -9.57 17.50
N TYR A 18 -6.32 -9.11 16.68
CA TYR A 18 -5.48 -7.96 17.02
C TYR A 18 -6.19 -6.63 16.77
N ILE A 19 -6.87 -6.52 15.62
CA ILE A 19 -7.79 -5.45 15.26
C ILE A 19 -9.09 -6.12 14.82
N SER A 20 -10.23 -5.73 15.38
CA SER A 20 -11.52 -6.34 15.06
C SER A 20 -12.08 -5.87 13.71
N SER A 21 -13.03 -6.65 13.18
CA SER A 21 -13.81 -6.27 11.99
C SER A 21 -14.59 -4.98 12.21
N ASP A 22 -15.10 -4.74 13.42
CA ASP A 22 -15.82 -3.50 13.75
C ASP A 22 -14.88 -2.29 13.68
N THR A 23 -13.67 -2.42 14.24
CA THR A 23 -12.64 -1.39 14.11
C THR A 23 -12.30 -1.15 12.65
N LEU A 24 -12.07 -2.18 11.83
CA LEU A 24 -11.73 -1.99 10.42
C LEU A 24 -12.86 -1.35 9.62
N HIS A 25 -14.14 -1.71 9.86
CA HIS A 25 -15.27 -1.04 9.22
C HIS A 25 -15.36 0.43 9.60
N PHE A 26 -15.20 0.75 10.88
CA PHE A 26 -15.26 2.13 11.34
C PHE A 26 -14.06 2.96 10.82
N HIS A 27 -12.87 2.40 10.90
CA HIS A 27 -11.62 3.07 10.53
C HIS A 27 -11.49 3.25 9.01
N HIS A 28 -11.81 2.24 8.21
CA HIS A 28 -11.73 2.32 6.75
C HIS A 28 -12.97 2.98 6.13
N ASP A 29 -14.17 2.51 6.44
CA ASP A 29 -15.38 2.92 5.69
C ASP A 29 -15.98 4.23 6.21
N LYS A 30 -15.56 4.69 7.41
CA LYS A 30 -15.99 5.99 7.96
C LYS A 30 -14.85 6.99 8.00
N HIS A 31 -13.79 6.75 8.77
CA HIS A 31 -12.70 7.72 8.92
C HIS A 31 -11.94 7.92 7.60
N HIS A 32 -11.38 6.85 7.04
CA HIS A 32 -10.59 6.92 5.81
C HIS A 32 -11.42 7.40 4.61
N ALA A 33 -12.62 6.84 4.41
CA ALA A 33 -13.58 7.31 3.41
C ALA A 33 -13.95 8.79 3.58
N GLY A 34 -14.14 9.24 4.82
CA GLY A 34 -14.48 10.61 5.15
C GLY A 34 -13.39 11.60 4.75
N TYR A 35 -12.10 11.24 4.88
CA TYR A 35 -10.99 12.09 4.42
C TYR A 35 -10.98 12.27 2.91
N PHE A 36 -11.23 11.21 2.13
CA PHE A 36 -11.37 11.31 0.68
C PHE A 36 -12.56 12.18 0.27
N ALA A 37 -13.72 11.98 0.88
CA ALA A 37 -14.92 12.76 0.59
C ALA A 37 -14.71 14.26 0.87
N LYS A 38 -14.16 14.59 2.04
CA LYS A 38 -13.86 15.98 2.44
C LYS A 38 -12.77 16.59 1.56
N LEU A 39 -11.70 15.85 1.26
CA LEU A 39 -10.64 16.31 0.38
C LEU A 39 -11.18 16.71 -0.98
N ASN A 40 -12.02 15.86 -1.60
CA ASN A 40 -12.63 16.15 -2.89
C ASN A 40 -13.45 17.46 -2.87
N GLY A 41 -14.20 17.71 -1.80
CA GLY A 41 -14.91 18.99 -1.61
C GLY A 41 -13.96 20.19 -1.44
N PHE A 42 -12.84 20.02 -0.72
CA PHE A 42 -11.89 21.12 -0.51
C PHE A 42 -11.04 21.46 -1.73
N VAL A 43 -10.78 20.51 -2.63
CA VAL A 43 -9.94 20.75 -3.81
C VAL A 43 -10.72 21.20 -5.04
N GLU A 44 -12.06 21.12 -5.02
CA GLU A 44 -12.90 21.53 -6.15
C GLU A 44 -12.63 22.98 -6.55
N GLY A 45 -12.43 23.23 -7.85
CA GLY A 45 -12.08 24.55 -8.38
C GLY A 45 -10.68 25.06 -8.02
N THR A 46 -9.87 24.28 -7.29
CA THR A 46 -8.50 24.65 -6.94
C THR A 46 -7.46 23.97 -7.85
N PRO A 47 -6.20 24.47 -7.88
CA PRO A 47 -5.10 23.79 -8.58
C PRO A 47 -4.78 22.38 -8.03
N PHE A 48 -5.28 22.00 -6.85
CA PHE A 48 -5.03 20.68 -6.27
C PHE A 48 -5.89 19.57 -6.92
N ALA A 49 -7.00 19.90 -7.59
CA ALA A 49 -7.92 18.92 -8.20
C ALA A 49 -7.31 18.08 -9.36
N THR A 50 -6.15 18.48 -9.86
CA THR A 50 -5.41 17.81 -10.94
C THR A 50 -4.10 17.18 -10.49
N LYS A 51 -3.70 17.38 -9.22
CA LYS A 51 -2.48 16.80 -8.64
C LYS A 51 -2.71 15.37 -8.14
N SER A 52 -1.64 14.60 -8.04
CA SER A 52 -1.64 13.35 -7.27
C SER A 52 -1.82 13.61 -5.78
N LEU A 53 -2.27 12.61 -5.02
CA LEU A 53 -2.47 12.74 -3.58
C LEU A 53 -1.18 13.15 -2.89
N GLU A 54 -0.05 12.53 -3.27
CA GLU A 54 1.27 12.84 -2.72
C GLU A 54 1.73 14.27 -3.05
N GLU A 55 1.41 14.80 -4.23
CA GLU A 55 1.69 16.20 -4.56
C GLU A 55 0.83 17.16 -3.73
N VAL A 56 -0.44 16.83 -3.49
CA VAL A 56 -1.31 17.61 -2.59
C VAL A 56 -0.72 17.62 -1.19
N VAL A 57 -0.36 16.46 -0.63
CA VAL A 57 0.26 16.36 0.71
C VAL A 57 1.51 17.24 0.82
N ARG A 58 2.37 17.24 -0.20
CA ARG A 58 3.63 18.00 -0.16
C ARG A 58 3.48 19.51 -0.33
N THR A 59 2.38 19.97 -0.94
CA THR A 59 2.26 21.36 -1.40
C THR A 59 1.06 22.13 -0.84
N SER A 60 0.20 21.47 -0.05
CA SER A 60 -0.94 22.11 0.60
C SER A 60 -0.68 22.38 2.07
N THR A 61 -1.56 23.17 2.68
CA THR A 61 -1.59 23.46 4.13
C THR A 61 -3.03 23.42 4.64
N GLY A 62 -3.22 23.55 5.96
CA GLY A 62 -4.55 23.66 6.58
C GLY A 62 -5.46 22.46 6.30
N ALA A 63 -6.74 22.71 6.02
CA ALA A 63 -7.74 21.65 5.86
C ALA A 63 -7.45 20.71 4.66
N ILE A 64 -6.90 21.25 3.56
CA ILE A 64 -6.51 20.44 2.39
C ILE A 64 -5.39 19.48 2.80
N PHE A 65 -4.35 19.99 3.48
CA PHE A 65 -3.26 19.16 3.98
C PHE A 65 -3.77 18.08 4.94
N ASN A 66 -4.58 18.46 5.93
CA ASN A 66 -5.06 17.53 6.94
C ASN A 66 -5.81 16.34 6.31
N ASN A 67 -6.69 16.59 5.33
CA ASN A 67 -7.46 15.51 4.71
C ASN A 67 -6.64 14.71 3.68
N ALA A 68 -5.76 15.37 2.92
CA ALA A 68 -4.86 14.68 2.00
C ALA A 68 -3.86 13.78 2.73
N ALA A 69 -3.25 14.29 3.80
CA ALA A 69 -2.27 13.55 4.57
C ALA A 69 -2.91 12.43 5.37
N GLN A 70 -4.09 12.63 5.98
CA GLN A 70 -4.83 11.54 6.61
C GLN A 70 -5.24 10.45 5.60
N ALA A 71 -5.71 10.82 4.41
CA ALA A 71 -6.03 9.84 3.35
C ALA A 71 -4.78 9.02 2.95
N TRP A 72 -3.64 9.68 2.79
CA TRP A 72 -2.39 8.99 2.46
C TRP A 72 -1.88 8.12 3.62
N ASN A 73 -1.85 8.63 4.86
CA ASN A 73 -1.39 7.93 6.04
C ASN A 73 -2.21 6.66 6.29
N HIS A 74 -3.54 6.73 6.19
CA HIS A 74 -4.42 5.57 6.37
C HIS A 74 -4.22 4.52 5.28
N THR A 75 -4.12 4.95 4.01
CA THR A 75 -3.78 4.03 2.91
C THR A 75 -2.46 3.31 3.19
N PHE A 76 -1.44 4.03 3.65
CA PHE A 76 -0.14 3.47 3.99
C PHE A 76 -0.20 2.56 5.23
N TYR A 77 -1.00 2.90 6.24
CA TYR A 77 -1.23 2.11 7.44
C TYR A 77 -1.89 0.77 7.14
N PHE A 78 -2.98 0.73 6.37
CA PHE A 78 -3.61 -0.53 5.99
C PHE A 78 -2.67 -1.40 5.14
N GLN A 79 -1.85 -0.77 4.29
CA GLN A 79 -0.76 -1.41 3.54
C GLN A 79 0.49 -1.70 4.38
N SER A 80 0.56 -1.29 5.64
CA SER A 80 1.65 -1.68 6.56
C SER A 80 1.28 -2.95 7.32
N MET A 81 0.07 -3.48 7.10
CA MET A 81 -0.45 -4.64 7.80
C MET A 81 -0.71 -5.82 6.85
N LYS A 82 -0.72 -7.03 7.41
CA LYS A 82 -0.95 -8.28 6.69
C LYS A 82 -1.59 -9.30 7.63
N PRO A 83 -2.67 -9.97 7.24
CA PRO A 83 -3.29 -11.02 8.04
C PRO A 83 -2.29 -12.09 8.53
N PRO A 84 -2.44 -12.61 9.76
CA PRO A 84 -1.69 -13.77 10.22
C PRO A 84 -1.85 -14.97 9.28
N SER A 85 -3.05 -15.19 8.74
CA SER A 85 -3.36 -16.25 7.76
C SER A 85 -2.59 -16.12 6.45
N LEU A 86 -2.07 -14.92 6.14
CA LEU A 86 -1.23 -14.64 4.98
C LEU A 86 0.26 -14.55 5.38
N GLY A 87 0.65 -14.98 6.58
CA GLY A 87 2.03 -14.96 7.06
C GLY A 87 2.50 -13.58 7.53
N GLY A 88 1.58 -12.76 8.05
CA GLY A 88 1.97 -11.53 8.75
C GLY A 88 2.38 -11.80 10.21
N GLY A 89 3.03 -10.81 10.85
CA GLY A 89 3.31 -10.79 12.29
C GLY A 89 4.65 -11.40 12.67
N GLY A 90 5.47 -11.72 11.67
CA GLY A 90 6.85 -12.21 11.81
C GLY A 90 7.90 -11.12 11.66
N GLU A 91 9.16 -11.55 11.76
CA GLU A 91 10.32 -10.68 11.58
C GLU A 91 10.50 -10.26 10.12
N PRO A 92 11.03 -9.04 9.85
CA PRO A 92 11.43 -8.67 8.51
C PRO A 92 12.59 -9.57 8.07
N THR A 93 12.74 -9.73 6.76
CA THR A 93 13.82 -10.51 6.15
C THR A 93 14.56 -9.71 5.08
N GLY A 94 15.71 -10.22 4.64
CA GLY A 94 16.56 -9.57 3.64
C GLY A 94 17.06 -8.21 4.10
N ARG A 95 17.24 -7.30 3.15
CA ARG A 95 17.87 -5.99 3.40
C ARG A 95 17.24 -5.20 4.54
N LEU A 96 15.92 -5.23 4.70
CA LEU A 96 15.26 -4.51 5.78
C LEU A 96 15.68 -5.04 7.15
N ARG A 97 15.80 -6.37 7.30
CA ARG A 97 16.30 -7.00 8.53
C ARG A 97 17.73 -6.57 8.83
N ASP A 98 18.58 -6.56 7.82
CA ASP A 98 19.98 -6.20 7.97
C ASP A 98 20.13 -4.75 8.43
N GLU A 99 19.38 -3.82 7.83
CA GLU A 99 19.42 -2.41 8.22
C GLU A 99 18.83 -2.18 9.62
N ILE A 100 17.78 -2.91 10.00
CA ILE A 100 17.24 -2.88 11.38
C ILE A 100 18.29 -3.39 12.37
N ASN A 101 18.91 -4.54 12.10
CA ASN A 101 19.94 -5.09 12.99
C ASN A 101 21.15 -4.16 13.10
N LYS A 102 21.54 -3.47 12.02
CA LYS A 102 22.62 -2.48 12.06
C LYS A 102 22.26 -1.27 12.91
N GLN A 103 21.04 -0.75 12.79
CA GLN A 103 20.62 0.48 13.48
C GLN A 103 20.27 0.24 14.95
N PHE A 104 19.60 -0.87 15.25
CA PHE A 104 19.00 -1.15 16.57
C PHE A 104 19.69 -2.32 17.28
N SER A 105 20.82 -2.80 16.77
CA SER A 105 21.54 -4.03 17.18
C SER A 105 20.81 -5.34 16.85
N ASN A 106 19.49 -5.40 17.02
CA ASN A 106 18.64 -6.51 16.60
C ASN A 106 17.18 -6.06 16.44
N TYR A 107 16.31 -6.94 15.94
CA TYR A 107 14.90 -6.62 15.75
C TYR A 107 14.08 -6.51 17.02
N ASP A 108 14.40 -7.27 18.07
CA ASP A 108 13.69 -7.17 19.35
C ASP A 108 13.87 -5.78 19.95
N ASN A 109 15.09 -5.23 19.90
CA ASN A 109 15.38 -3.85 20.28
C ASN A 109 14.60 -2.85 19.43
N PHE A 110 14.59 -3.00 18.11
CA PHE A 110 13.77 -2.16 17.23
C PHE A 110 12.29 -2.21 17.64
N ARG A 111 11.73 -3.41 17.84
CA ARG A 111 10.34 -3.59 18.23
C ARG A 111 10.06 -2.88 19.55
N ASP A 112 10.94 -3.03 20.52
CA ASP A 112 10.77 -2.47 21.86
C ASP A 112 10.88 -0.93 21.82
N GLU A 113 11.84 -0.39 21.07
CA GLU A 113 11.99 1.06 20.86
C GLU A 113 10.81 1.66 20.09
N PHE A 114 10.40 1.04 18.98
CA PHE A 114 9.23 1.46 18.21
C PHE A 114 7.96 1.43 19.05
N SER A 115 7.76 0.35 19.83
CA SER A 115 6.58 0.20 20.69
C SER A 115 6.55 1.25 21.79
N LYS A 116 7.69 1.55 22.42
CA LYS A 116 7.81 2.64 23.39
C LYS A 116 7.50 4.00 22.77
N LEU A 117 8.03 4.28 21.59
CA LEU A 117 7.78 5.54 20.87
C LEU A 117 6.29 5.69 20.53
N ALA A 118 5.66 4.66 19.97
CA ALA A 118 4.24 4.68 19.64
C ALA A 118 3.34 4.81 20.89
N ALA A 119 3.68 4.10 21.98
CA ALA A 119 2.90 4.14 23.22
C ALA A 119 3.04 5.50 23.93
N GLY A 120 4.23 6.10 23.87
CA GLY A 120 4.54 7.39 24.50
C GLY A 120 4.06 8.62 23.75
N HIS A 121 3.51 8.49 22.54
CA HIS A 121 2.98 9.63 21.78
C HIS A 121 1.81 10.28 22.52
N PHE A 122 1.90 11.56 22.87
CA PHE A 122 0.79 12.25 23.53
C PHE A 122 -0.21 12.80 22.52
N GLY A 123 -1.49 12.44 22.67
CA GLY A 123 -2.57 12.85 21.75
C GLY A 123 -2.68 11.98 20.49
N SER A 124 -3.16 12.60 19.41
CA SER A 124 -3.41 11.99 18.11
C SER A 124 -2.16 12.03 17.22
N GLY A 125 -1.86 10.93 16.54
CA GLY A 125 -0.70 10.90 15.66
C GLY A 125 -0.34 9.52 15.14
N TRP A 126 0.92 9.42 14.71
CA TRP A 126 1.43 8.27 13.98
C TRP A 126 2.86 7.95 14.42
N ALA A 127 3.21 6.66 14.44
CA ALA A 127 4.60 6.20 14.58
C ALA A 127 5.08 5.59 13.27
N TRP A 128 6.33 5.87 12.89
CA TRP A 128 6.88 5.53 11.59
C TRP A 128 8.22 4.83 11.71
N LEU A 129 8.47 3.87 10.83
CA LEU A 129 9.80 3.44 10.46
C LEU A 129 10.10 4.07 9.10
N THR A 130 11.20 4.79 8.99
CA THR A 130 11.60 5.48 7.75
C THR A 130 13.00 5.10 7.32
N TRP A 131 13.27 5.17 6.02
CA TRP A 131 14.61 5.18 5.46
C TRP A 131 15.02 6.61 5.17
N ASP A 132 16.16 7.02 5.71
CA ASP A 132 16.75 8.31 5.44
C ASP A 132 17.77 8.20 4.30
N LYS A 133 17.52 8.88 3.18
CA LYS A 133 18.36 8.81 1.99
C LYS A 133 19.75 9.43 2.17
N ASN A 134 19.90 10.39 3.10
CA ASN A 134 21.16 11.09 3.33
C ASN A 134 22.09 10.24 4.17
N SER A 135 21.60 9.77 5.32
CA SER A 135 22.38 8.93 6.22
C SER A 135 22.44 7.46 5.77
N LYS A 136 21.55 7.05 4.85
CA LYS A 136 21.37 5.67 4.40
C LYS A 136 21.13 4.72 5.58
N ARG A 137 20.27 5.13 6.50
CA ARG A 137 19.89 4.34 7.68
C ARG A 137 18.38 4.34 7.86
N VAL A 138 17.90 3.28 8.49
CA VAL A 138 16.54 3.27 9.02
C VAL A 138 16.47 4.10 10.30
N GLY A 139 15.30 4.65 10.61
CA GLY A 139 15.04 5.38 11.84
C GLY A 139 13.57 5.27 12.24
N ILE A 140 13.29 5.50 13.52
CA ILE A 140 11.92 5.61 14.03
C ILE A 140 11.60 7.07 14.35
N GLU A 141 10.39 7.49 14.04
CA GLU A 141 9.92 8.85 14.30
C GLU A 141 8.42 8.87 14.55
N GLN A 142 7.93 9.97 15.14
CA GLN A 142 6.51 10.20 15.38
C GLN A 142 6.07 11.51 14.76
N THR A 143 4.82 11.55 14.29
CA THR A 143 4.19 12.77 13.80
C THR A 143 2.87 12.99 14.52
N HIS A 144 2.54 14.26 14.77
CA HIS A 144 1.28 14.64 15.41
C HIS A 144 0.20 14.87 14.35
N ASP A 145 -1.06 14.62 14.74
CA ASP A 145 -2.24 14.79 13.91
C ASP A 145 -2.11 14.12 12.52
N ALA A 146 -2.08 14.92 11.46
CA ALA A 146 -1.98 14.49 10.07
C ALA A 146 -0.53 14.52 9.53
N GLY A 147 0.45 14.91 10.36
CA GLY A 147 1.85 14.98 9.97
C GLY A 147 2.34 13.65 9.41
N THR A 148 3.28 13.71 8.46
CA THR A 148 3.75 12.52 7.75
C THR A 148 5.16 12.73 7.21
N PRO A 149 6.07 11.74 7.27
CA PRO A 149 7.41 11.89 6.69
C PRO A 149 7.40 12.04 5.17
N LEU A 150 6.25 11.88 4.49
CA LEU A 150 6.12 12.12 3.05
C LEU A 150 6.46 13.57 2.65
N THR A 151 6.26 14.52 3.57
CA THR A 151 6.59 15.94 3.36
C THR A 151 8.10 16.21 3.41
N GLU A 152 8.89 15.26 3.91
CA GLU A 152 10.34 15.37 4.00
C GLU A 152 11.03 14.71 2.81
N PRO A 153 11.69 15.47 1.91
CA PRO A 153 12.27 14.90 0.70
C PRO A 153 13.32 13.82 0.95
N ALA A 154 14.00 13.82 2.10
CA ALA A 154 15.04 12.86 2.45
C ALA A 154 14.48 11.55 3.04
N LYS A 155 13.23 11.53 3.49
CA LYS A 155 12.62 10.38 4.16
C LYS A 155 11.82 9.52 3.19
N VAL A 156 11.83 8.22 3.44
CA VAL A 156 10.97 7.24 2.76
C VAL A 156 10.27 6.43 3.84
N PRO A 157 8.95 6.58 4.01
CA PRO A 157 8.17 5.73 4.92
C PRO A 157 8.27 4.26 4.52
N LEU A 158 8.57 3.41 5.50
CA LEU A 158 8.66 1.96 5.34
C LEU A 158 7.54 1.22 6.07
N LEU A 159 7.12 1.75 7.21
CA LEU A 159 6.04 1.21 8.02
C LEU A 159 5.41 2.31 8.89
N CYS A 160 4.12 2.16 9.19
CA CYS A 160 3.34 3.11 9.96
C CYS A 160 2.44 2.41 10.99
N CYS A 161 2.23 3.05 12.14
CA CYS A 161 1.25 2.69 13.14
C CYS A 161 0.34 3.90 13.41
N ASP A 162 -0.97 3.74 13.21
CA ASP A 162 -1.96 4.71 13.67
C ASP A 162 -2.08 4.63 15.19
N VAL A 163 -1.83 5.73 15.90
CA VAL A 163 -2.02 5.83 17.37
C VAL A 163 -3.13 6.82 17.75
N TRP A 164 -3.95 7.26 16.78
CA TRP A 164 -5.23 7.88 17.07
C TRP A 164 -6.15 6.91 17.81
N GLU A 165 -6.95 7.42 18.74
CA GLU A 165 -7.84 6.58 19.56
C GLU A 165 -8.80 5.76 18.69
N HIS A 166 -9.31 6.29 17.58
CA HIS A 166 -10.21 5.54 16.68
C HIS A 166 -9.60 4.24 16.14
N ALA A 167 -8.27 4.10 16.12
CA ALA A 167 -7.59 2.90 15.63
C ALA A 167 -7.67 1.72 16.61
N TYR A 168 -7.99 1.98 17.89
CA TYR A 168 -7.94 0.94 18.92
C TYR A 168 -9.00 1.04 20.01
N TYR A 169 -9.73 2.15 20.14
CA TYR A 169 -10.59 2.36 21.31
C TYR A 169 -11.76 1.37 21.36
N LEU A 170 -12.28 0.94 20.21
CA LEU A 170 -13.33 -0.09 20.16
C LEU A 170 -12.83 -1.40 20.79
N ASP A 171 -11.60 -1.80 20.48
CA ASP A 171 -11.03 -3.08 20.91
C ASP A 171 -10.35 -3.02 22.29
N ARG A 172 -9.64 -1.92 22.59
CA ARG A 172 -8.70 -1.81 23.73
C ARG A 172 -8.95 -0.62 24.65
N LYS A 173 -9.90 0.25 24.31
CA LYS A 173 -10.20 1.47 25.09
C LYS A 173 -8.92 2.27 25.33
N ASN A 174 -8.56 2.55 26.59
CA ASN A 174 -7.35 3.29 26.94
C ASN A 174 -6.04 2.47 26.87
N ASP A 175 -6.10 1.15 26.65
CA ASP A 175 -4.92 0.28 26.62
C ASP A 175 -4.23 0.28 25.25
N ARG A 176 -3.69 1.45 24.88
CA ARG A 176 -2.86 1.63 23.69
C ARG A 176 -1.65 0.68 23.66
N PRO A 177 -0.92 0.42 24.77
CA PRO A 177 0.16 -0.55 24.77
C PRO A 177 -0.28 -1.95 24.31
N ALA A 178 -1.44 -2.42 24.73
CA ALA A 178 -1.95 -3.71 24.27
C ALA A 178 -2.32 -3.69 22.77
N TYR A 179 -2.85 -2.60 22.24
CA TYR A 179 -3.07 -2.41 20.80
C TYR A 179 -1.75 -2.48 20.02
N ILE A 180 -0.74 -1.71 20.43
CA ILE A 180 0.59 -1.71 19.78
C ILE A 180 1.23 -3.10 19.82
N LYS A 181 1.11 -3.81 20.96
CA LYS A 181 1.55 -5.20 21.08
C LYS A 181 0.76 -6.15 20.17
N GLY A 182 -0.49 -5.85 19.86
CA GLY A 182 -1.32 -6.60 18.90
C GLY A 182 -0.96 -6.29 17.45
N CYS A 183 -0.63 -5.03 17.16
CA CYS A 183 0.04 -4.56 15.95
C CYS A 183 1.50 -5.02 15.90
N LYS A 184 1.79 -6.28 16.25
CA LYS A 184 3.10 -6.90 15.99
C LYS A 184 3.33 -6.78 14.51
N MET A 185 4.12 -5.77 14.17
CA MET A 185 4.28 -5.21 12.86
C MET A 185 4.20 -6.30 11.82
N PHE A 186 3.05 -6.34 11.15
CA PHE A 186 2.80 -7.29 10.07
C PHE A 186 3.58 -6.78 8.86
N ILE A 187 4.91 -6.74 9.00
CA ILE A 187 5.81 -6.05 8.09
C ILE A 187 5.54 -6.63 6.72
N LEU A 188 5.00 -5.77 5.88
CA LEU A 188 4.87 -6.08 4.49
C LEU A 188 6.28 -6.17 3.94
N GLN A 189 6.72 -7.40 3.68
CA GLN A 189 7.85 -7.65 2.80
C GLN A 189 7.38 -7.20 1.42
N ARG A 190 7.52 -5.90 1.09
CA ARG A 190 7.41 -5.47 -0.31
C ARG A 190 8.56 -6.14 -1.03
N GLY A 191 8.28 -7.28 -1.66
CA GLY A 191 9.14 -7.96 -2.64
C GLY A 191 9.31 -7.17 -3.93
N GLY A 192 9.28 -5.84 -3.85
CA GLY A 192 9.49 -4.92 -4.96
C GLY A 192 10.52 -3.90 -4.51
N LYS A 193 11.57 -3.74 -5.31
CA LYS A 193 12.60 -2.69 -5.22
C LYS A 193 12.02 -1.43 -4.56
N LEU A 194 12.79 -0.77 -3.67
CA LEU A 194 12.57 0.65 -3.33
C LEU A 194 12.50 1.42 -4.66
N SER A 195 11.31 1.54 -5.25
CA SER A 195 11.14 2.13 -6.57
C SER A 195 10.86 3.59 -6.34
N THR A 196 11.88 4.39 -6.60
CA THR A 196 11.75 5.80 -6.91
C THR A 196 10.76 5.96 -8.07
N GLY A 197 9.55 6.44 -7.77
CA GLY A 197 8.70 7.15 -8.72
C GLY A 197 7.88 6.33 -9.74
N ASN A 198 6.62 6.75 -9.83
CA ASN A 198 5.79 6.77 -11.04
C ASN A 198 5.19 5.43 -11.52
N SER A 199 4.06 5.02 -10.94
CA SER A 199 3.14 4.07 -11.58
C SER A 199 2.20 4.79 -12.54
N ARG A 200 2.67 5.01 -13.78
CA ARG A 200 1.76 5.22 -14.92
C ARG A 200 1.03 3.90 -15.19
N ALA A 201 -0.29 3.91 -15.01
CA ALA A 201 -1.17 2.82 -15.40
C ALA A 201 -0.98 2.50 -16.89
N ARG A 202 -0.56 1.26 -17.20
CA ARG A 202 -0.63 0.72 -18.56
C ARG A 202 -2.07 0.32 -18.85
N THR A 203 -2.79 1.13 -19.61
CA THR A 203 -4.05 0.73 -20.25
C THR A 203 -3.73 -0.18 -21.44
N SER A 204 -4.06 -1.47 -21.33
CA SER A 204 -4.07 -2.38 -22.48
C SER A 204 -5.32 -2.10 -23.32
N ARG A 205 -5.17 -1.40 -24.45
CA ARG A 205 -6.20 -1.36 -25.50
C ARG A 205 -6.33 -2.76 -26.10
N ARG A 206 -7.47 -3.42 -25.87
CA ARG A 206 -7.94 -4.50 -26.76
C ARG A 206 -8.71 -3.84 -27.90
N HIS A 207 -8.20 -3.95 -29.12
CA HIS A 207 -8.96 -3.65 -30.33
C HIS A 207 -10.04 -4.72 -30.51
N ALA A 208 -11.31 -4.34 -30.31
CA ALA A 208 -12.44 -5.05 -30.87
C ALA A 208 -12.68 -4.50 -32.28
N ASN A 209 -12.55 -5.37 -33.27
CA ASN A 209 -12.79 -5.09 -34.68
C ASN A 209 -14.28 -5.28 -34.94
N GLU A 210 -15.04 -4.19 -35.08
CA GLU A 210 -16.42 -4.21 -35.54
C GLU A 210 -16.44 -4.50 -37.04
N ARG A 211 -17.02 -5.64 -37.45
CA ARG A 211 -17.32 -5.92 -38.86
C ARG A 211 -18.77 -5.56 -39.16
N ASN A 212 -18.92 -4.65 -40.11
CA ASN A 212 -20.16 -4.23 -40.76
C ASN A 212 -20.68 -5.33 -41.72
N PRO A 213 -21.96 -5.76 -41.64
CA PRO A 213 -22.52 -6.78 -42.54
C PRO A 213 -23.31 -6.11 -43.67
N ASN A 214 -22.64 -5.73 -44.77
CA ASN A 214 -23.32 -5.53 -46.05
C ASN A 214 -22.33 -5.41 -47.21
N GLN A 215 -22.18 -6.49 -47.98
CA GLN A 215 -21.76 -6.58 -49.40
C GLN A 215 -21.56 -8.08 -49.69
N ALA A 216 -22.59 -8.77 -50.20
CA ALA A 216 -22.95 -8.91 -51.62
C ALA A 216 -22.09 -9.96 -52.38
N ALA A 217 -22.69 -11.15 -52.48
CA ALA A 217 -22.77 -12.15 -53.55
C ALA A 217 -21.69 -12.34 -54.64
N ALA A 218 -21.69 -13.61 -55.12
CA ALA A 218 -21.13 -14.18 -56.36
C ALA A 218 -19.63 -14.53 -56.34
N ALA A 219 -19.14 -15.61 -56.94
CA ALA A 219 -19.66 -16.87 -57.45
C ALA A 219 -18.42 -17.74 -57.81
N VAL A 220 -18.67 -19.02 -58.07
CA VAL A 220 -17.85 -19.96 -58.86
C VAL A 220 -16.80 -20.83 -58.12
N ARG A 221 -16.98 -22.12 -58.40
CA ARG A 221 -16.23 -23.36 -58.16
C ARG A 221 -14.75 -23.26 -58.58
N ASP A 222 -13.84 -24.03 -57.99
CA ASP A 222 -13.30 -25.25 -58.62
C ASP A 222 -12.27 -25.99 -57.73
N GLU A 223 -12.08 -27.24 -58.10
CA GLU A 223 -11.35 -28.40 -57.58
C GLU A 223 -9.89 -28.26 -57.06
N GLY A 224 -9.41 -29.31 -56.39
CA GLY A 224 -7.97 -29.65 -56.42
C GLY A 224 -7.43 -30.42 -55.23
N ALA A 225 -7.51 -31.74 -55.28
CA ALA A 225 -6.91 -32.68 -54.33
C ALA A 225 -5.36 -32.75 -54.41
N THR A 226 -4.72 -33.22 -53.32
CA THR A 226 -3.65 -34.27 -53.23
C THR A 226 -2.81 -34.05 -51.96
N GLN A 227 -2.95 -34.88 -50.92
CA GLN A 227 -2.29 -36.17 -50.65
C GLN A 227 -0.78 -36.14 -50.35
N ASN A 228 -0.46 -36.71 -49.18
CA ASN A 228 0.57 -37.75 -48.94
C ASN A 228 2.03 -37.36 -48.62
N ARG A 229 2.42 -37.52 -47.33
CA ARG A 229 3.31 -38.57 -46.74
C ARG A 229 3.93 -38.06 -45.42
N CYS A 230 3.75 -38.74 -44.27
CA CYS A 230 4.61 -39.82 -43.73
C CYS A 230 6.11 -39.46 -43.76
N ARG A 231 6.96 -39.58 -42.73
CA ARG A 231 6.92 -40.12 -41.34
C ARG A 231 8.32 -39.75 -40.71
N PRO A 232 8.82 -40.30 -39.57
CA PRO A 232 9.47 -39.52 -38.49
C PRO A 232 11.01 -39.72 -38.29
N LEU A 233 11.59 -38.90 -37.39
CA LEU A 233 12.72 -39.09 -36.40
C LEU A 233 14.07 -39.70 -36.87
N PRO A 234 15.26 -39.29 -36.35
CA PRO A 234 15.60 -39.52 -34.92
C PRO A 234 16.63 -38.60 -34.21
N LYS A 235 16.61 -38.75 -32.87
CA LYS A 235 17.60 -38.64 -31.77
C LYS A 235 19.02 -38.08 -32.00
N LEU A 236 19.56 -37.48 -30.91
CA LEU A 236 20.92 -37.57 -30.28
C LEU A 236 21.26 -36.18 -29.68
N ARG A 237 21.96 -35.96 -28.56
CA ARG A 237 22.58 -36.74 -27.47
C ARG A 237 22.95 -35.73 -26.36
N ASN A 238 23.01 -36.16 -25.11
CA ASN A 238 23.62 -35.44 -23.97
C ASN A 238 25.10 -35.13 -24.21
N VAL A 239 25.61 -34.00 -23.69
CA VAL A 239 26.95 -33.86 -23.06
C VAL A 239 26.93 -32.67 -22.08
N VAL A 240 27.20 -32.99 -20.80
CA VAL A 240 27.66 -32.20 -19.62
C VAL A 240 26.79 -31.05 -19.13
#